data_AF-A0A346MVJ7-F1
#
_entry.id   AF-A0A346MVJ7-F1
#
_cell.length_a   1.000
_cell.length_b   1.000
_cell.length_c   1.000
_cell.angle_alpha   90.00
_cell.angle_beta   90.00
_cell.angle_gamma   90.00
#
_symmetry.space_group_name_H-M   'P 1'
#
loop_
_entity.id
_entity.type
_entity.pdbx_description
1 polymer ?
#
loop_
_entity_poly.entity_id
_entity_poly.type
_entity_poly.pdbx_seq_one_letter_code
_entity_poly.pdbx_strand_id
1 'polypeptide(L)' 'MSKDRRVVVTGGGKNLYRISEYGGWFHAYKVDVGLISNSSNSIGKARSLEDAIVLIKSHSGEEIQEIS' A
#
# COMPACT_ATOMS: atom_id res chain seq x y z
N MET A 1 3.24 -9.06 -16.60
CA MET A 1 2.42 -7.90 -16.17
C MET A 1 2.40 -7.90 -14.65
N SER A 2 2.95 -6.87 -14.00
CA SER A 2 2.79 -6.69 -12.55
C SER A 2 1.38 -6.17 -12.28
N LYS A 3 0.68 -6.78 -11.32
CA LYS A 3 -0.61 -6.28 -10.86
C LYS A 3 -0.33 -5.29 -9.74
N ASP A 4 -0.59 -4.02 -10.04
CA ASP A 4 -0.59 -2.96 -9.06
C ASP A 4 -2.00 -2.76 -8.53
N ARG A 5 -2.13 -2.68 -7.21
CA ARG A 5 -3.37 -2.33 -6.52
C ARG A 5 -3.10 -1.11 -5.66
N ARG A 6 -4.00 -0.15 -5.73
CA ARG A 6 -3.99 1.02 -4.88
C ARG A 6 -4.88 0.77 -3.67
N VAL A 7 -4.40 1.14 -2.50
CA VAL A 7 -5.10 0.99 -1.22
C VAL A 7 -5.17 2.36 -0.56
N VAL A 8 -6.37 2.80 -0.20
CA VAL A 8 -6.61 4.06 0.51
C VAL A 8 -7.11 3.73 1.91
N VAL A 9 -6.50 4.34 2.93
CA VAL A 9 -6.92 4.21 4.33
C VAL A 9 -7.68 5.46 4.80
N THR A 10 -8.32 5.40 5.96
CA THR A 10 -8.92 6.58 6.60
C THR A 10 -7.84 7.59 7.03
N GLY A 11 -8.18 8.89 7.13
CA GLY A 11 -7.30 9.90 7.75
C GLY A 11 -6.79 11.06 6.89
N GLY A 12 -7.09 11.11 5.58
CA GLY A 12 -6.78 12.26 4.71
C GLY A 12 -5.27 12.49 4.42
N GLY A 13 -4.97 13.15 3.28
CA GLY A 13 -3.66 13.70 2.86
C GLY A 13 -2.48 12.74 2.65
N LYS A 14 -2.28 11.73 3.52
CA LYS A 14 -1.15 10.78 3.54
C LYS A 14 -1.63 9.33 3.70
N ASN A 15 -2.82 9.05 3.20
CA ASN A 15 -3.55 7.81 3.38
C ASN A 15 -3.43 6.84 2.18
N LEU A 16 -2.43 7.03 1.33
CA LEU A 16 -2.28 6.28 0.09
C LEU A 16 -1.21 5.20 0.24
N TYR A 17 -1.58 3.98 -0.16
CA TYR A 17 -0.73 2.80 -0.19
C TYR A 17 -0.81 2.13 -1.56
N ARG A 18 0.23 1.37 -1.90
CA ARG A 18 0.32 0.59 -3.13
C ARG A 18 0.75 -0.83 -2.79
N ILE A 19 0.10 -1.81 -3.42
CA ILE A 19 0.54 -3.19 -3.44
C ILE A 19 0.98 -3.52 -4.87
N SER A 20 2.20 -4.01 -5.03
CA SER A 20 2.71 -4.49 -6.33
C SER A 20 2.99 -5.97 -6.24
N GLU A 21 2.45 -6.73 -7.19
CA GLU A 21 2.72 -8.16 -7.32
C GLU A 21 3.84 -8.39 -8.33
N TYR A 22 4.97 -8.95 -7.87
CA TYR A 22 6.05 -9.42 -8.74
C TYR A 22 6.86 -10.54 -8.10
N GLY A 23 7.37 -11.48 -8.90
CA GLY A 23 8.20 -12.58 -8.42
C GLY A 23 7.51 -13.52 -7.41
N GLY A 24 6.18 -13.59 -7.40
CA GLY A 24 5.39 -14.40 -6.45
C GLY A 24 5.28 -13.80 -5.04
N TRP A 25 5.48 -12.49 -4.92
CA TRP A 25 5.32 -11.74 -3.67
C TRP A 25 4.45 -10.50 -3.90
N PHE A 26 3.70 -10.13 -2.85
CA PHE A 26 2.94 -8.90 -2.77
C PHE A 26 3.73 -7.88 -1.97
N HIS A 27 4.27 -6.87 -2.64
CA HIS A 27 5.06 -5.83 -2.03
C HIS A 27 4.17 -4.65 -1.65
N ALA A 28 4.14 -4.29 -0.38
CA ALA A 28 3.36 -3.17 0.12
C ALA A 28 4.25 -1.93 0.28
N TYR A 29 3.75 -0.80 -0.21
CA TYR A 29 4.42 0.49 -0.17
C TYR A 29 3.49 1.55 0.40
N LYS A 30 4.02 2.44 1.23
CA LYS A 30 3.36 3.69 1.61
C LYS A 30 3.71 4.76 0.58
N VAL A 31 2.69 5.43 0.03
CA VAL A 31 2.87 6.52 -0.92
C VAL A 31 2.82 7.85 -0.17
N ASP A 32 3.96 8.52 -0.10
CA ASP A 32 4.08 9.87 0.40
C ASP A 32 3.89 10.84 -0.78
N VAL A 33 2.72 11.46 -0.82
CA VAL A 33 2.35 12.46 -1.83
C VAL A 33 2.98 13.79 -1.42
N GLY A 34 4.06 14.16 -2.10
CA GLY A 34 4.74 15.44 -1.93
C GLY A 34 4.25 16.50 -2.92
N LEU A 35 4.54 17.77 -2.61
CA LEU A 35 4.17 18.92 -3.46
C LEU A 35 4.86 18.94 -4.83
N ILE A 36 6.04 18.32 -4.93
CA ILE A 36 6.90 18.35 -6.14
C ILE A 36 7.05 16.95 -6.75
N SER A 37 7.07 15.90 -5.93
CA SER A 37 7.18 14.51 -6.40
C SER A 37 6.54 13.55 -5.41
N ASN A 38 5.91 12.50 -5.94
CA ASN A 38 5.44 11.37 -5.14
C ASN A 38 6.61 10.45 -4.84
N SER A 39 6.75 10.01 -3.60
CA SER A 39 7.70 8.97 -3.19
C SER A 39 6.96 7.77 -2.63
N SER A 40 7.54 6.58 -2.77
CA SER A 40 6.97 5.35 -2.20
C SER A 40 8.00 4.64 -1.34
N ASN A 41 7.63 4.39 -0.08
CA ASN A 41 8.46 3.69 0.89
C ASN A 41 7.96 2.26 1.07
N SER A 42 8.83 1.26 0.91
CA SER A 42 8.48 -0.14 1.12
C SER A 42 8.21 -0.39 2.61
N ILE A 43 7.01 -0.83 2.94
CA ILE A 43 6.64 -1.18 4.33
C ILE A 43 6.76 -2.68 4.61
N GLY A 44 6.82 -3.51 3.57
CA GLY A 44 6.98 -4.94 3.71
C GLY A 44 6.56 -5.70 2.46
N LYS A 45 6.62 -7.03 2.55
CA LYS A 45 6.09 -7.92 1.52
C LYS A 45 5.43 -9.13 2.15
N ALA A 46 4.44 -9.68 1.46
CA ALA A 46 3.72 -10.86 1.89
C ALA A 46 3.58 -11.89 0.78
N ARG A 47 3.19 -13.11 1.16
CA ARG A 47 2.94 -14.23 0.23
C ARG A 47 1.53 -14.19 -0.36
N SER A 48 0.61 -13.46 0.25
CA SER A 48 -0.76 -13.30 -0.22
C SER A 48 -1.17 -11.82 -0.24
N LEU A 49 -2.22 -11.53 -1.00
CA LEU A 49 -2.81 -10.19 -1.05
C LEU A 49 -3.44 -9.80 0.31
N GLU A 50 -4.14 -10.73 0.96
CA GLU A 50 -4.75 -10.49 2.27
C GLU A 50 -3.69 -10.14 3.33
N ASP A 51 -2.57 -10.87 3.35
CA ASP A 51 -1.47 -10.55 4.28
C ASP A 51 -0.86 -9.17 3.98
N ALA A 52 -0.73 -8.78 2.71
CA ALA A 52 -0.25 -7.46 2.33
C ALA A 52 -1.23 -6.35 2.75
N ILE A 53 -2.53 -6.62 2.67
CA ILE A 53 -3.59 -5.74 3.18
C ILE A 53 -3.51 -5.61 4.71
N VAL A 54 -3.28 -6.71 5.42
CA VAL A 54 -3.08 -6.71 6.88
C VAL A 54 -1.82 -5.92 7.27
N LEU A 55 -0.72 -6.03 6.51
CA LEU A 55 0.47 -5.21 6.70
C LEU A 55 0.16 -3.72 6.58
N ILE A 56 -0.64 -3.31 5.57
CA ILE A 56 -1.05 -1.92 5.41
C ILE A 56 -1.92 -1.47 6.59
N LYS A 57 -2.89 -2.29 7.03
CA LYS A 57 -3.74 -1.97 8.20
C LYS A 57 -2.90 -1.82 9.47
N SER A 58 -1.97 -2.75 9.71
CA SER A 58 -1.08 -2.73 10.87
C SER A 58 -0.10 -1.56 10.85
N HIS A 59 0.40 -1.17 9.67
CA HIS A 59 1.33 -0.05 9.53
C HIS A 59 0.61 1.30 9.62
N SER A 60 -0.56 1.43 9.00
CA SER A 60 -1.32 2.68 9.01
C SER A 60 -1.95 2.96 10.38
N GLY A 61 -2.37 1.92 11.10
CA GLY A 61 -3.21 2.05 12.29
C GLY A 61 -4.64 2.47 11.96
N GLU A 62 -4.99 2.51 10.67
CA GLU A 62 -6.22 3.07 10.13
C GLU A 62 -7.05 2.00 9.42
N GLU A 63 -8.33 2.27 9.21
CA GLU A 63 -9.20 1.37 8.44
C GLU A 63 -9.00 1.56 6.94
N ILE A 64 -9.20 0.48 6.17
CA ILE A 64 -9.12 0.56 4.71
C ILE A 64 -10.45 1.10 4.19
N GLN A 65 -10.35 2.17 3.41
CA GLN A 65 -11.48 2.85 2.81
C GLN A 65 -11.75 2.34 1.38
N GLU A 66 -10.70 2.14 0.60
CA GLU A 66 -10.81 1.76 -0.81
C GLU A 66 -9.65 0.87 -1.24
N ILE A 67 -9.95 -0.12 -2.09
CA ILE A 67 -8.96 -0.93 -2.80
C ILE A 67 -9.36 -0.93 -4.29
N SER A 68 -8.46 -0.49 -5.17
CA SER A 68 -8.67 -0.41 -6.62
C SER A 68 -7.54 -1.06 -7.39
#